data_AF-A0A1E8FBY8-F1
#
_entry.id   AF-A0A1E8FBY8-F1
#
_cell.length_a   1.000
_cell.length_b   1.000
_cell.length_c   1.000
_cell.angle_alpha   90.00
_cell.angle_beta   90.00
_cell.angle_gamma   90.00
#
_symmetry.space_group_name_H-M   'P 1'
#
loop_
_entity.id
_entity.type
_entity.pdbx_description
1 polymer ?
#
loop_
_entity_poly.entity_id
_entity_poly.type
_entity_poly.pdbx_seq_one_letter_code
_entity_poly.pdbx_strand_id
1 'polypeptide(L)'
;MYSWVSGAHKIFRAILIVQLIVSIVIGLITGELLIAFWLGLPIILLPLYLSFTNPESEISGHAMGIGTQLMTALHIHQAFGLIEMHFEIFALLAILAYFRNWKIIASATVVIAVHHISFFFLQATGVGIYVFEEGHVTFMILLLHAVFALVEGFTLMYMTKRSYEDGVGGAALATAINAILQDSQHINLRTEVDKSIPMLKRFDELMTALRQLVHDASSLANDVASTSAFIQSSTQELNQHVQQSSNEIGSISAASEEIAVTLQDSSERTNSANNITQEARQTTGESRASVESAKNTINSLRDRLNNTANTNQELNERCSSISEAMRSITAVAEQTNLLALNAAIESARAGEHGRGFAVVADEVRTLAIRSKESADEITTITEQLVSSTASSVTQMNQCIELVDEAVSASDSAASFMHNIEARIQSASDNMVEVAASASEQKVASSNIAQGTAKIHELANLESKTAQQLEAKSTELAQMCQRMLQTVQRFVV
;
A
#
# COMPACT_ATOMS: atom_id res chain seq x y z
N MET A 1 34.78 -35.08 -47.27
CA MET A 1 34.50 -36.24 -48.15
C MET A 1 33.79 -37.32 -47.35
N TYR A 2 32.91 -38.09 -47.97
CA TYR A 2 31.98 -38.95 -47.24
C TYR A 2 32.57 -40.33 -46.91
N SER A 3 32.35 -40.78 -45.67
CA SER A 3 32.91 -42.03 -45.13
C SER A 3 32.46 -43.30 -45.87
N TRP A 4 31.32 -43.27 -46.56
CA TRP A 4 30.78 -44.43 -47.28
C TRP A 4 31.60 -44.81 -48.52
N VAL A 5 32.27 -43.88 -49.20
CA VAL A 5 33.08 -44.19 -50.39
C VAL A 5 34.27 -45.09 -50.03
N SER A 6 34.99 -44.73 -48.96
CA SER A 6 36.09 -45.56 -48.43
C SER A 6 35.58 -46.91 -47.93
N GLY A 7 34.41 -46.93 -47.27
CA GLY A 7 33.75 -48.17 -46.85
C GLY A 7 33.41 -49.09 -48.03
N ALA A 8 32.93 -48.51 -49.14
CA ALA A 8 32.55 -49.25 -50.34
C ALA A 8 33.75 -49.96 -50.95
N HIS A 9 34.86 -49.24 -51.13
CA HIS A 9 36.09 -49.84 -51.63
C HIS A 9 36.62 -50.96 -50.72
N LYS A 10 36.50 -50.85 -49.40
CA LYS A 10 36.89 -51.93 -48.48
C LYS A 10 36.07 -53.21 -48.72
N ILE A 11 34.76 -53.07 -48.84
CA ILE A 11 33.85 -54.19 -49.11
C ILE A 11 34.18 -54.83 -50.46
N PHE A 12 34.31 -54.02 -51.50
CA PHE A 12 34.49 -54.52 -52.86
C PHE A 12 35.88 -55.12 -53.15
N ARG A 13 36.92 -54.68 -52.43
CA ARG A 13 38.21 -55.37 -52.44
C ARG A 13 38.07 -56.81 -51.96
N ALA A 14 37.32 -57.03 -50.89
CA ALA A 14 37.07 -58.38 -50.38
C ALA A 14 36.23 -59.19 -51.39
N ILE A 15 35.20 -58.58 -51.98
CA ILE A 15 34.35 -59.24 -53.00
C ILE A 15 35.20 -59.71 -54.19
N LEU A 16 36.04 -58.86 -54.78
CA LEU A 16 36.86 -59.27 -55.94
C LEU A 16 37.82 -60.42 -55.63
N ILE A 17 38.40 -60.43 -54.42
CA ILE A 17 39.28 -61.53 -53.98
C ILE A 17 38.46 -62.82 -53.85
N VAL A 18 37.27 -62.74 -53.25
CA VAL A 18 36.35 -63.88 -53.13
C VAL A 18 35.93 -64.37 -54.52
N GLN A 19 35.59 -63.47 -55.45
CA GLN A 19 35.24 -63.83 -56.82
C GLN A 19 36.42 -64.53 -57.51
N LEU A 20 37.66 -64.07 -57.36
CA LEU A 20 38.81 -64.79 -57.91
C LEU A 20 38.94 -66.21 -57.33
N ILE A 21 38.73 -66.39 -56.03
CA ILE A 21 38.77 -67.70 -55.38
C ILE A 21 37.65 -68.59 -55.95
N VAL A 22 36.44 -68.05 -56.10
CA VAL A 22 35.29 -68.76 -56.69
C VAL A 22 35.60 -69.17 -58.14
N SER A 23 36.17 -68.28 -58.95
CA SER A 23 36.61 -68.58 -60.33
C SER A 23 37.60 -69.75 -60.39
N ILE A 24 38.56 -69.81 -59.45
CA ILE A 24 39.51 -70.93 -59.35
C ILE A 24 38.77 -72.24 -58.98
N VAL A 25 37.84 -72.18 -58.03
CA VAL A 25 37.05 -73.36 -57.61
C VAL A 25 36.16 -73.87 -58.73
N ILE A 26 35.45 -72.99 -59.46
CA ILE A 26 34.64 -73.37 -60.62
C ILE A 26 35.55 -73.99 -61.68
N GLY A 27 36.69 -73.37 -62.00
CA GLY A 27 37.64 -73.89 -62.98
C GLY A 27 38.23 -75.26 -62.62
N LEU A 28 38.41 -75.57 -61.33
CA LEU A 28 38.80 -76.92 -60.88
C LEU A 28 37.72 -77.97 -61.13
N ILE A 29 36.45 -77.58 -61.03
CA ILE A 29 35.29 -78.47 -61.20
C ILE A 29 34.99 -78.66 -62.70
N THR A 30 35.04 -77.59 -63.50
CA THR A 30 34.64 -77.59 -64.91
C THR A 30 35.77 -77.86 -65.89
N GLY A 31 37.02 -77.89 -65.41
CA GLY A 31 38.22 -78.07 -66.25
C GLY A 31 38.78 -76.77 -66.83
N GLU A 32 38.11 -75.63 -66.60
CA GLU A 32 38.49 -74.30 -67.11
C GLU A 32 39.43 -73.52 -66.16
N LEU A 33 40.38 -74.21 -65.53
CA LEU A 33 41.28 -73.62 -64.53
C LEU A 33 42.19 -72.53 -65.11
N LEU A 34 42.64 -72.69 -66.35
CA LEU A 34 43.54 -71.71 -66.99
C LEU A 34 42.85 -70.36 -67.18
N ILE A 35 41.55 -70.34 -67.51
CA ILE A 35 40.81 -69.10 -67.76
C ILE A 35 40.68 -68.26 -66.47
N ALA A 36 40.58 -68.91 -65.30
CA ALA A 36 40.56 -68.23 -64.00
C ALA A 36 41.79 -67.33 -63.79
N PHE A 37 42.96 -67.75 -64.27
CA PHE A 37 44.20 -66.98 -64.14
C PHE A 37 44.39 -66.01 -65.31
N TRP A 38 44.16 -66.47 -66.55
CA TRP A 38 44.41 -65.66 -67.75
C TRP A 38 43.44 -64.49 -67.91
N LEU A 39 42.17 -64.66 -67.54
CA LEU A 39 41.18 -63.58 -67.58
C LEU A 39 40.92 -63.01 -66.18
N GLY A 40 40.80 -63.85 -65.15
CA GLY A 40 40.43 -63.40 -63.81
C GLY A 40 41.46 -62.45 -63.17
N LEU A 41 42.77 -62.74 -63.27
CA LEU A 41 43.79 -61.84 -62.72
C LEU A 41 43.79 -60.46 -63.42
N PRO A 42 43.85 -60.35 -64.76
CA PRO A 42 43.75 -59.05 -65.42
C PRO A 42 42.48 -58.25 -65.08
N ILE A 43 41.33 -58.92 -64.96
CA ILE A 43 40.05 -58.26 -64.64
C ILE A 43 40.11 -57.56 -63.27
N ILE A 44 40.71 -58.18 -62.25
CA ILE A 44 40.71 -57.61 -60.89
C ILE A 44 41.89 -56.66 -60.62
N LEU A 45 42.98 -56.75 -61.38
CA LEU A 45 44.21 -56.00 -61.11
C LEU A 45 43.99 -54.48 -61.14
N LEU A 46 43.35 -53.97 -62.19
CA LEU A 46 43.10 -52.53 -62.34
C LEU A 46 42.13 -51.98 -61.28
N PRO A 47 40.95 -52.60 -61.05
CA PRO A 47 40.05 -52.18 -59.97
C PRO A 47 40.70 -52.20 -58.58
N LEU A 48 41.47 -53.25 -58.26
CA LEU A 48 42.17 -53.33 -56.97
C LEU A 48 43.23 -52.25 -56.84
N TYR A 49 44.07 -52.06 -57.86
CA TYR A 49 45.09 -51.02 -57.89
C TYR A 49 44.49 -49.62 -57.67
N LEU A 50 43.44 -49.27 -58.42
CA LEU A 50 42.75 -47.98 -58.29
C LEU A 50 42.08 -47.81 -56.93
N SER A 51 41.60 -48.90 -56.31
CA SER A 51 40.97 -48.83 -54.98
C SER A 51 41.94 -48.57 -53.82
N PHE A 52 43.23 -48.83 -54.02
CA PHE A 52 44.26 -48.52 -53.02
C PHE A 52 44.93 -47.17 -53.29
N THR A 53 45.18 -46.86 -54.55
CA THR A 53 45.91 -45.65 -54.95
C THR A 53 45.02 -44.42 -55.04
N ASN A 54 43.83 -44.57 -55.63
CA ASN A 54 42.89 -43.46 -55.88
C ASN A 54 41.45 -43.85 -55.50
N PRO A 55 41.17 -44.30 -54.26
CA PRO A 55 39.81 -44.68 -53.83
C PRO A 55 38.79 -43.54 -53.89
N GLU A 56 39.25 -42.30 -54.04
CA GLU A 56 38.41 -41.11 -54.06
C GLU A 56 37.95 -40.71 -55.47
N SER A 57 38.61 -41.26 -56.50
CA SER A 57 38.29 -40.95 -57.89
C SER A 57 37.00 -41.65 -58.33
N GLU A 58 36.13 -40.95 -59.10
CA GLU A 58 34.96 -41.58 -59.73
C GLU A 58 35.36 -42.80 -60.57
N ILE A 59 36.53 -42.74 -61.21
CA ILE A 59 37.06 -43.81 -62.07
C ILE A 59 37.31 -45.09 -61.26
N SER A 60 37.75 -44.97 -60.02
CA SER A 60 38.00 -46.13 -59.15
C SER A 60 36.72 -46.89 -58.83
N GLY A 61 35.63 -46.16 -58.55
CA GLY A 61 34.31 -46.74 -58.35
C GLY A 61 33.76 -47.42 -59.61
N HIS A 62 33.92 -46.79 -60.76
CA HIS A 62 33.56 -47.38 -62.05
C HIS A 62 34.37 -48.64 -62.35
N ALA A 63 35.69 -48.62 -62.15
CA ALA A 63 36.55 -49.80 -62.30
C ALA A 63 36.09 -50.94 -61.39
N MET A 64 35.70 -50.63 -60.15
CA MET A 64 35.17 -51.63 -59.21
C MET A 64 33.84 -52.24 -59.68
N GLY A 65 32.90 -51.41 -60.14
CA GLY A 65 31.64 -51.89 -60.71
C GLY A 65 31.84 -52.71 -61.99
N ILE A 66 32.74 -52.29 -62.87
CA ILE A 66 33.04 -53.02 -64.12
C ILE A 66 33.75 -54.34 -63.81
N GLY A 67 34.79 -54.31 -62.98
CA GLY A 67 35.59 -55.49 -62.64
C GLY A 67 34.79 -56.59 -61.97
N THR A 68 33.88 -56.23 -61.06
CA THR A 68 32.99 -57.20 -60.40
C THR A 68 32.02 -57.86 -61.38
N GLN A 69 31.49 -57.09 -62.35
CA GLN A 69 30.61 -57.65 -63.38
C GLN A 69 31.37 -58.49 -64.40
N LEU A 70 32.61 -58.12 -64.75
CA LEU A 70 33.46 -58.95 -65.60
C LEU A 70 33.88 -60.26 -64.92
N MET A 71 34.14 -60.25 -63.61
CA MET A 71 34.37 -61.49 -62.85
C MET A 71 33.12 -62.37 -62.82
N THR A 72 31.95 -61.77 -62.66
CA THR A 72 30.67 -62.50 -62.71
C THR A 72 30.43 -63.10 -64.10
N ALA A 73 30.71 -62.34 -65.16
CA ALA A 73 30.69 -62.82 -66.54
C ALA A 73 31.65 -64.01 -66.75
N LEU A 74 32.85 -63.94 -66.18
CA LEU A 74 33.82 -65.05 -66.19
C LEU A 74 33.26 -66.29 -65.48
N HIS A 75 32.61 -66.13 -64.32
CA HIS A 75 31.99 -67.25 -63.61
C HIS A 75 30.87 -67.91 -64.41
N ILE A 76 29.99 -67.10 -65.03
CA ILE A 76 28.92 -67.59 -65.91
C ILE A 76 29.52 -68.40 -67.05
N HIS A 77 30.59 -67.88 -67.69
CA HIS A 77 31.29 -68.57 -68.74
C HIS A 77 31.92 -69.91 -68.28
N GLN A 78 32.68 -69.90 -67.18
CA GLN A 78 33.34 -71.10 -66.63
C GLN A 78 32.35 -72.17 -66.14
N ALA A 79 31.13 -71.77 -65.79
CA ALA A 79 30.03 -72.65 -65.42
C ALA A 79 29.12 -73.01 -66.61
N PHE A 80 29.59 -72.81 -67.85
CA PHE A 80 28.87 -73.15 -69.08
C PHE A 80 27.49 -72.50 -69.21
N GLY A 81 27.31 -71.28 -68.68
CA GLY A 81 26.08 -70.51 -68.79
C GLY A 81 24.98 -70.90 -67.80
N LEU A 82 25.35 -71.57 -66.70
CA LEU A 82 24.42 -71.98 -65.64
C LEU A 82 23.62 -70.77 -65.07
N ILE A 83 22.30 -70.94 -64.94
CA ILE A 83 21.38 -69.85 -64.55
C ILE A 83 21.69 -69.35 -63.13
N GLU A 84 22.06 -70.22 -62.20
CA GLU A 84 22.37 -69.85 -60.82
C GLU A 84 23.52 -68.83 -60.73
N MET A 85 24.47 -68.87 -61.66
CA MET A 85 25.58 -67.91 -61.71
C MET A 85 25.12 -66.50 -62.12
N HIS A 86 23.95 -66.36 -62.74
CA HIS A 86 23.37 -65.06 -63.07
C HIS A 86 22.82 -64.34 -61.83
N PHE A 87 22.49 -65.06 -60.75
CA PHE A 87 22.07 -64.42 -59.49
C PHE A 87 23.17 -63.54 -58.88
N GLU A 88 24.44 -63.84 -59.16
CA GLU A 88 25.58 -63.03 -58.74
C GLU A 88 25.53 -61.62 -59.34
N ILE A 89 25.02 -61.46 -60.57
CA ILE A 89 24.86 -60.17 -61.23
C ILE A 89 23.94 -59.26 -60.41
N PHE A 90 22.73 -59.73 -60.11
CA PHE A 90 21.71 -58.98 -59.39
C PHE A 90 22.18 -58.67 -57.95
N ALA A 91 22.77 -59.66 -57.26
CA ALA A 91 23.31 -59.47 -55.92
C ALA A 91 24.41 -58.41 -55.88
N LEU A 92 25.36 -58.44 -56.81
CA LEU A 92 26.47 -57.49 -56.85
C LEU A 92 26.04 -56.11 -57.34
N LEU A 93 25.10 -56.01 -58.28
CA LEU A 93 24.49 -54.74 -58.67
C LEU A 93 23.82 -54.05 -57.47
N ALA A 94 23.07 -54.80 -56.65
CA ALA A 94 22.47 -54.27 -55.43
C ALA A 94 23.51 -53.78 -54.42
N ILE A 95 24.60 -54.54 -54.21
CA ILE A 95 25.68 -54.15 -53.27
C ILE A 95 26.43 -52.90 -53.77
N LEU A 96 26.52 -52.67 -55.08
CA LEU A 96 27.13 -51.45 -55.64
C LEU A 96 26.41 -50.17 -55.20
N ALA A 97 25.15 -50.26 -54.77
CA ALA A 97 24.43 -49.14 -54.17
C ALA A 97 25.12 -48.55 -52.92
N TYR A 98 25.99 -49.31 -52.26
CA TYR A 98 26.78 -48.83 -51.11
C TYR A 98 27.75 -47.70 -51.48
N PHE A 99 28.21 -47.62 -52.74
CA PHE A 99 28.98 -46.47 -53.22
C PHE A 99 28.17 -45.17 -53.23
N ARG A 100 26.84 -45.25 -53.18
CA ARG A 100 25.92 -44.11 -53.32
C ARG A 100 26.20 -43.27 -54.57
N ASN A 101 26.64 -43.92 -55.65
CA ASN A 101 26.84 -43.28 -56.94
C ASN A 101 26.13 -44.08 -58.04
N TRP A 102 25.01 -43.55 -58.51
CA TRP A 102 24.18 -44.20 -59.52
C TRP A 102 24.93 -44.44 -60.84
N LYS A 103 25.94 -43.61 -61.17
CA LYS A 103 26.75 -43.78 -62.38
C LYS A 103 27.52 -45.11 -62.38
N ILE A 104 27.94 -45.58 -61.20
CA ILE A 104 28.67 -46.86 -61.07
C ILE A 104 27.75 -48.02 -61.43
N ILE A 105 26.51 -48.02 -60.93
CA ILE A 105 25.47 -49.00 -61.29
C ILE A 105 25.18 -48.95 -62.78
N ALA A 106 25.07 -47.74 -63.37
CA ALA A 106 24.88 -47.58 -64.81
C ALA A 106 26.01 -48.24 -65.60
N SER A 107 27.28 -47.99 -65.24
CA SER A 107 28.42 -48.60 -65.92
C SER A 107 28.47 -50.12 -65.79
N ALA A 108 28.15 -50.65 -64.60
CA ALA A 108 28.07 -52.09 -64.35
C ALA A 108 26.96 -52.74 -65.21
N THR A 109 25.77 -52.12 -65.23
CA THR A 109 24.60 -52.57 -66.02
C THR A 109 24.92 -52.60 -67.52
N VAL A 110 25.63 -51.58 -68.03
CA VAL A 110 26.06 -51.53 -69.44
C VAL A 110 27.03 -52.67 -69.75
N VAL A 111 28.00 -52.94 -68.88
CA VAL A 111 28.95 -54.06 -69.09
C VAL A 111 28.23 -55.40 -69.14
N ILE A 112 27.28 -55.63 -68.23
CA ILE A 112 26.45 -56.84 -68.26
C ILE A 112 25.66 -56.94 -69.57
N ALA A 113 25.03 -55.84 -70.01
CA ALA A 113 24.25 -55.82 -71.24
C ALA A 113 25.13 -56.14 -72.46
N VAL A 114 26.32 -55.52 -72.55
CA VAL A 114 27.29 -55.79 -73.63
C VAL A 114 27.75 -57.25 -73.58
N HIS A 115 28.07 -57.78 -72.40
CA HIS A 115 28.42 -59.18 -72.21
C HIS A 115 27.32 -60.11 -72.72
N HIS A 116 26.07 -59.95 -72.26
CA HIS A 116 24.98 -60.85 -72.59
C HIS A 116 24.63 -60.82 -74.08
N ILE A 117 24.60 -59.63 -74.68
CA ILE A 117 24.33 -59.49 -76.12
C ILE A 117 25.47 -60.10 -76.94
N SER A 118 26.72 -59.75 -76.62
CA SER A 118 27.88 -60.19 -77.41
C SER A 118 28.10 -61.70 -77.29
N PHE A 119 28.05 -62.24 -76.07
CA PHE A 119 28.25 -63.67 -75.83
C PHE A 119 27.09 -64.49 -76.37
N PHE A 120 25.86 -63.98 -76.38
CA PHE A 120 24.73 -64.66 -77.03
C PHE A 120 24.99 -64.87 -78.52
N PHE A 121 25.42 -63.84 -79.25
CA PHE A 121 25.71 -63.98 -80.68
C PHE A 121 26.94 -64.87 -80.94
N LEU A 122 27.99 -64.78 -80.13
CA LEU A 122 29.17 -65.64 -80.25
C LEU A 122 28.83 -67.10 -79.95
N GLN A 123 28.08 -67.37 -78.88
CA GLN A 123 27.60 -68.71 -78.53
C GLN A 123 26.70 -69.30 -79.63
N ALA A 124 25.78 -68.49 -80.18
CA ALA A 124 24.87 -68.90 -81.25
C ALA A 124 25.59 -69.26 -82.57
N THR A 125 26.81 -68.76 -82.77
CA THR A 125 27.65 -69.07 -83.94
C THR A 125 28.63 -70.22 -83.69
N GLY A 126 28.57 -70.87 -82.52
CA GLY A 126 29.39 -72.02 -82.17
C GLY A 126 30.81 -71.67 -81.72
N VAL A 127 31.10 -70.39 -81.46
CA VAL A 127 32.32 -69.99 -80.76
C VAL A 127 32.15 -70.45 -79.31
N GLY A 128 33.07 -71.27 -78.79
CA GLY A 128 32.99 -71.93 -77.46
C GLY A 128 33.01 -70.97 -76.26
N ILE A 129 32.05 -70.05 -76.21
CA ILE A 129 31.85 -69.00 -75.22
C ILE A 129 30.40 -69.12 -74.75
N TYR A 130 30.22 -69.23 -73.44
CA TYR A 130 28.91 -69.46 -72.82
C TYR A 130 28.40 -68.21 -72.09
N VAL A 131 27.15 -67.85 -72.38
CA VAL A 131 26.32 -66.97 -71.54
C VAL A 131 25.09 -67.71 -71.03
N PHE A 132 24.50 -68.59 -71.82
CA PHE A 132 23.36 -69.43 -71.40
C PHE A 132 23.72 -70.91 -71.50
N GLU A 133 23.08 -71.76 -70.71
CA GLU A 133 23.27 -73.21 -70.75
C GLU A 133 22.92 -73.79 -72.14
N GLU A 134 23.58 -74.89 -72.51
CA GLU A 134 23.33 -75.58 -73.77
C GLU A 134 21.86 -76.02 -73.88
N GLY A 135 21.20 -75.66 -74.99
CA GLY A 135 19.76 -75.85 -75.18
C GLY A 135 18.87 -74.65 -74.81
N HIS A 136 19.40 -73.63 -74.12
CA HIS A 136 18.66 -72.43 -73.71
C HIS A 136 19.12 -71.13 -74.39
N VAL A 137 19.96 -71.22 -75.43
CA VAL A 137 20.44 -70.06 -76.21
C VAL A 137 19.33 -69.55 -77.15
N THR A 138 18.30 -68.91 -76.58
CA THR A 138 17.17 -68.36 -77.33
C THR A 138 17.08 -66.84 -77.16
N PHE A 139 16.64 -66.15 -78.23
CA PHE A 139 16.45 -64.70 -78.19
C PHE A 139 15.45 -64.25 -77.11
N MET A 140 14.44 -65.08 -76.81
CA MET A 140 13.44 -64.77 -75.77
C MET A 140 14.04 -64.74 -74.37
N ILE A 141 14.96 -65.66 -74.05
CA ILE A 141 15.65 -65.66 -72.75
C ILE A 141 16.57 -64.44 -72.64
N LEU A 142 17.29 -64.07 -73.71
CA LEU A 142 18.08 -62.84 -73.75
C LEU A 142 17.22 -61.59 -73.50
N LEU A 143 16.05 -61.50 -74.16
CA LEU A 143 15.12 -60.39 -73.99
C LEU A 143 14.59 -60.31 -72.55
N LEU A 144 14.23 -61.45 -71.94
CA LEU A 144 13.75 -61.51 -70.56
C LEU A 144 14.84 -61.01 -69.58
N HIS A 145 16.08 -61.47 -69.73
CA HIS A 145 17.21 -61.01 -68.93
C HIS A 145 17.46 -59.50 -69.10
N ALA A 146 17.40 -59.00 -70.33
CA ALA A 146 17.57 -57.57 -70.61
C ALA A 146 16.51 -56.72 -69.89
N VAL A 147 15.25 -57.16 -69.88
CA VAL A 147 14.17 -56.46 -69.17
C VAL A 147 14.42 -56.44 -67.66
N PHE A 148 14.75 -57.58 -67.03
CA PHE A 148 15.02 -57.62 -65.60
C PHE A 148 16.25 -56.78 -65.22
N ALA A 149 17.35 -56.87 -65.98
CA ALA A 149 18.55 -56.09 -65.73
C ALA A 149 18.31 -54.57 -65.87
N LEU A 150 17.48 -54.14 -66.84
CA LEU A 150 17.12 -52.73 -67.00
C LEU A 150 16.23 -52.21 -65.86
N VAL A 151 15.22 -52.99 -65.45
CA VAL A 151 14.31 -52.61 -64.36
C VAL A 151 15.07 -52.52 -63.03
N GLU A 152 15.90 -53.52 -62.73
CA GLU A 152 16.73 -53.52 -61.54
C GLU A 152 17.74 -52.37 -61.58
N GLY A 153 18.48 -52.22 -62.68
CA GLY A 153 19.45 -51.15 -62.87
C GLY A 153 18.83 -49.76 -62.67
N PHE A 154 17.66 -49.50 -63.27
CA PHE A 154 16.95 -48.23 -63.09
C PHE A 154 16.53 -47.99 -61.63
N THR A 155 15.94 -49.01 -60.99
CA THR A 155 15.50 -48.92 -59.60
C THR A 155 16.69 -48.64 -58.67
N LEU A 156 17.79 -49.38 -58.83
CA LEU A 156 19.00 -49.20 -58.05
C LEU A 156 19.66 -47.83 -58.33
N MET A 157 19.69 -47.36 -59.57
CA MET A 157 20.17 -46.01 -59.90
C MET A 157 19.37 -44.92 -59.19
N TYR A 158 18.03 -45.00 -59.22
CA TYR A 158 17.15 -44.06 -58.52
C TYR A 158 17.36 -44.09 -57.00
N MET A 159 17.34 -45.28 -56.38
CA MET A 159 17.55 -45.45 -54.94
C MET A 159 18.93 -44.95 -54.50
N THR A 160 19.95 -45.19 -55.31
CA THR A 160 21.34 -44.80 -55.02
C THR A 160 21.52 -43.29 -55.13
N LYS A 161 20.88 -42.64 -56.12
CA LYS A 161 20.87 -41.17 -56.21
C LYS A 161 20.20 -40.55 -54.97
N ARG A 162 19.05 -41.08 -54.54
CA ARG A 162 18.36 -40.60 -53.33
C ARG A 162 19.20 -40.85 -52.07
N SER A 163 19.83 -42.02 -51.96
CA SER A 163 20.71 -42.35 -50.84
C SER A 163 21.93 -41.42 -50.76
N TYR A 164 22.44 -40.94 -51.90
CA TYR A 164 23.49 -39.92 -51.93
C TYR A 164 23.01 -38.60 -51.30
N GLU A 165 21.86 -38.08 -51.75
CA GLU A 165 21.27 -36.84 -51.24
C GLU A 165 21.02 -36.92 -49.72
N ASP A 166 20.46 -38.03 -49.24
CA ASP A 166 20.26 -38.28 -47.80
C ASP A 166 21.59 -38.38 -47.03
N GLY A 167 22.60 -39.01 -47.62
CA GLY A 167 23.94 -39.14 -47.03
C GLY A 167 24.66 -37.80 -46.89
N VAL A 168 24.58 -36.96 -47.92
CA VAL A 168 25.13 -35.60 -47.92
C VAL A 168 24.46 -34.77 -46.82
N GLY A 169 23.13 -34.82 -46.75
CA GLY A 169 22.38 -34.10 -45.72
C GLY A 169 22.75 -34.53 -44.30
N GLY A 170 22.84 -35.85 -44.05
CA GLY A 170 23.23 -36.37 -42.75
C GLY A 170 24.65 -36.00 -42.33
N ALA A 171 25.62 -36.08 -43.25
CA ALA A 171 27.02 -35.71 -42.96
C ALA A 171 27.19 -34.21 -42.73
N ALA A 172 26.49 -33.37 -43.51
CA ALA A 172 26.54 -31.93 -43.34
C ALA A 172 25.87 -31.48 -42.04
N LEU A 173 24.75 -32.13 -41.64
CA LEU A 173 24.13 -31.91 -40.34
C LEU A 173 25.04 -32.32 -39.18
N ALA A 174 25.71 -33.47 -39.27
CA ALA A 174 26.65 -33.91 -38.24
C ALA A 174 27.80 -32.90 -38.07
N THR A 175 28.33 -32.37 -39.18
CA THR A 175 29.33 -31.30 -39.15
C THR A 175 28.78 -30.03 -38.49
N ALA A 176 27.55 -29.62 -38.83
CA ALA A 176 26.92 -28.45 -38.23
C ALA A 176 26.72 -28.61 -36.71
N ILE A 177 26.24 -29.77 -36.25
CA ILE A 177 26.08 -30.07 -34.82
C ILE A 177 27.43 -30.03 -34.09
N ASN A 178 28.47 -30.64 -34.67
CA ASN A 178 29.81 -30.62 -34.09
C ASN A 178 30.39 -29.20 -34.02
N ALA A 179 30.10 -28.35 -35.01
CA ALA A 179 30.51 -26.95 -34.99
C ALA A 179 29.74 -26.13 -33.92
N ILE A 180 28.45 -26.41 -33.71
CA ILE A 180 27.64 -25.79 -32.66
C ILE A 180 28.15 -26.17 -31.26
N LEU A 181 28.57 -27.42 -31.09
CA LEU A 181 29.01 -28.01 -29.82
C LEU A 181 30.54 -28.07 -29.65
N GLN A 182 31.29 -27.31 -30.43
CA GLN A 182 32.76 -27.33 -30.40
C GLN A 182 33.30 -26.89 -29.03
N ASP A 183 32.62 -25.95 -28.38
CA ASP A 183 32.92 -25.52 -27.01
C ASP A 183 31.98 -26.25 -26.04
N SER A 184 32.53 -26.86 -24.99
CA SER A 184 31.74 -27.55 -23.98
C SER A 184 30.96 -26.60 -23.06
N GLN A 185 31.38 -25.33 -22.99
CA GLN A 185 30.72 -24.31 -22.17
C GLN A 185 29.71 -23.48 -22.95
N HIS A 186 29.93 -23.30 -24.26
CA HIS A 186 29.10 -22.45 -25.11
C HIS A 186 28.45 -23.20 -26.27
N ILE A 187 27.18 -22.90 -26.52
CA ILE A 187 26.41 -23.42 -27.65
C ILE A 187 26.37 -22.33 -28.71
N ASN A 188 27.08 -22.55 -29.82
CA ASN A 188 27.16 -21.56 -30.89
C ASN A 188 25.95 -21.64 -31.80
N LEU A 189 24.93 -20.81 -31.57
CA LEU A 189 23.76 -20.78 -32.42
C LEU A 189 24.04 -20.04 -33.73
N ARG A 190 25.14 -19.30 -33.90
CA ARG A 190 25.50 -18.54 -35.11
C ARG A 190 26.11 -19.38 -36.23
N THR A 191 26.31 -20.69 -36.03
CA THR A 191 26.90 -21.57 -37.04
C THR A 191 26.12 -21.47 -38.36
N GLU A 192 26.83 -21.07 -39.42
CA GLU A 192 26.27 -21.02 -40.77
C GLU A 192 26.18 -22.44 -41.36
N VAL A 193 25.07 -22.73 -42.00
CA VAL A 193 24.82 -24.02 -42.66
C VAL A 193 24.46 -23.81 -44.12
N ASP A 194 24.82 -24.79 -44.97
CA ASP A 194 24.50 -24.74 -46.40
C ASP A 194 23.01 -24.95 -46.65
N LYS A 195 22.29 -23.86 -46.92
CA LYS A 195 20.84 -23.84 -47.12
C LYS A 195 20.40 -24.47 -48.44
N SER A 196 21.34 -24.82 -49.33
CA SER A 196 21.04 -25.57 -50.56
C SER A 196 20.61 -27.01 -50.27
N ILE A 197 21.01 -27.57 -49.12
CA ILE A 197 20.61 -28.89 -48.65
C ILE A 197 19.26 -28.75 -47.88
N PRO A 198 18.15 -29.37 -48.35
CA PRO A 198 16.83 -29.18 -47.75
C PRO A 198 16.74 -29.47 -46.24
N MET A 199 17.49 -30.47 -45.76
CA MET A 199 17.56 -30.83 -44.34
C MET A 199 18.21 -29.70 -43.51
N LEU A 200 19.28 -29.09 -44.01
CA LEU A 200 19.98 -28.01 -43.33
C LEU A 200 19.18 -26.70 -43.35
N LYS A 201 18.38 -26.45 -44.39
CA LYS A 201 17.45 -25.31 -44.39
C LYS A 201 16.48 -25.37 -43.20
N ARG A 202 15.84 -26.52 -42.98
CA ARG A 202 14.93 -26.71 -41.82
C ARG A 202 15.66 -26.61 -40.49
N PHE A 203 16.90 -27.10 -40.45
CA PHE A 203 17.75 -26.95 -39.27
C PHE A 203 18.07 -25.46 -38.99
N ASP A 204 18.40 -24.66 -39.99
CA ASP A 204 18.62 -23.20 -39.85
C ASP A 204 17.36 -22.46 -39.38
N GLU A 205 16.18 -22.85 -39.85
CA GLU A 205 14.89 -22.32 -39.37
C GLU A 205 14.71 -22.61 -37.86
N LEU A 206 15.00 -23.83 -37.41
CA LEU A 206 15.00 -24.19 -35.99
C LEU A 206 16.04 -23.38 -35.20
N MET A 207 17.26 -23.24 -35.73
CA MET A 207 18.31 -22.45 -35.09
C MET A 207 17.90 -20.98 -34.95
N THR A 208 17.25 -20.41 -35.95
CA THR A 208 16.73 -19.04 -35.90
C THR A 208 15.65 -18.89 -34.83
N ALA A 209 14.73 -19.85 -34.71
CA ALA A 209 13.74 -19.85 -33.64
C ALA A 209 14.39 -19.96 -32.25
N LEU A 210 15.42 -20.79 -32.09
CA LEU A 210 16.18 -20.89 -30.84
C LEU A 210 16.92 -19.58 -30.51
N ARG A 211 17.53 -18.92 -31.50
CA ARG A 211 18.18 -17.60 -31.32
C ARG A 211 17.18 -16.58 -30.78
N GLN A 212 15.98 -16.51 -31.35
CA GLN A 212 14.94 -15.60 -30.89
C GLN A 212 14.51 -15.91 -29.45
N LEU A 213 14.29 -17.19 -29.11
CA LEU A 213 13.92 -17.59 -27.75
C LEU A 213 14.99 -17.21 -26.71
N VAL A 214 16.28 -17.36 -27.05
CA VAL A 214 17.38 -16.95 -26.16
C VAL A 214 17.41 -15.42 -26.01
N HIS A 215 17.17 -14.67 -27.08
CA HIS A 215 17.07 -13.21 -27.02
C HIS A 215 15.90 -12.75 -26.13
N ASP A 216 14.72 -13.33 -26.32
CA ASP A 216 13.52 -13.03 -25.53
C ASP A 216 13.73 -13.39 -24.05
N ALA A 217 14.36 -14.53 -23.76
CA ALA A 217 14.71 -14.94 -22.40
C ALA A 217 15.70 -13.96 -21.74
N SER A 218 16.70 -13.47 -22.50
CA SER A 218 17.65 -12.45 -22.02
C SER A 218 16.94 -11.14 -21.70
N SER A 219 16.05 -10.67 -22.59
CA SER A 219 15.27 -9.45 -22.38
C SER A 219 14.39 -9.55 -21.15
N LEU A 220 13.63 -10.64 -21.02
CA LEU A 220 12.74 -10.87 -19.88
C LEU A 220 13.52 -10.92 -18.56
N ALA A 221 14.70 -11.56 -18.54
CA ALA A 221 15.53 -11.60 -17.34
C ALA A 221 16.04 -10.20 -16.93
N ASN A 222 16.38 -9.34 -17.90
CA ASN A 222 16.74 -7.95 -17.64
C ASN A 222 15.56 -7.12 -17.13
N ASP A 223 14.37 -7.31 -17.70
CA ASP A 223 13.15 -6.60 -17.25
C ASP A 223 12.78 -6.97 -15.81
N VAL A 224 12.87 -8.25 -15.45
CA VAL A 224 12.65 -8.70 -14.07
C VAL A 224 13.74 -8.15 -13.14
N ALA A 225 15.01 -8.12 -13.56
CA ALA A 225 16.08 -7.53 -12.77
C ALA A 225 15.87 -6.02 -12.51
N SER A 226 15.45 -5.27 -13.53
CA SER A 226 15.11 -3.85 -13.40
C SER A 226 13.92 -3.63 -12.47
N THR A 227 12.86 -4.43 -12.61
CA THR A 227 11.68 -4.39 -11.73
C THR A 227 12.07 -4.72 -10.28
N SER A 228 12.96 -5.68 -10.08
CA SER A 228 13.49 -6.02 -8.76
C SER A 228 14.23 -4.84 -8.12
N ALA A 229 15.10 -4.16 -8.87
CA ALA A 229 15.82 -2.98 -8.38
C ALA A 229 14.85 -1.84 -8.03
N PHE A 230 13.81 -1.63 -8.84
CA PHE A 230 12.75 -0.67 -8.54
C PHE A 230 12.02 -1.01 -7.24
N ILE A 231 11.58 -2.27 -7.07
CA ILE A 231 10.95 -2.74 -5.83
C ILE A 231 11.86 -2.50 -4.61
N GLN A 232 13.17 -2.73 -4.76
CA GLN A 232 14.12 -2.53 -3.67
C GLN A 232 14.22 -1.04 -3.27
N SER A 233 14.29 -0.14 -4.25
CA SER A 233 14.26 1.32 -4.00
C SER A 233 12.94 1.75 -3.34
N SER A 234 11.79 1.33 -3.85
CA SER A 234 10.49 1.65 -3.26
C SER A 234 10.33 1.10 -1.84
N THR A 235 10.93 -0.05 -1.55
CA THR A 235 10.94 -0.64 -0.21
C THR A 235 11.79 0.18 0.77
N GLN A 236 12.90 0.77 0.31
CA GLN A 236 13.71 1.67 1.13
C GLN A 236 12.96 2.97 1.45
N GLU A 237 12.29 3.57 0.47
CA GLU A 237 11.42 4.73 0.69
C GLU A 237 10.28 4.41 1.66
N LEU A 238 9.62 3.26 1.50
CA LEU A 238 8.58 2.78 2.41
C LEU A 238 9.10 2.68 3.86
N ASN A 239 10.28 2.11 4.08
CA ASN A 239 10.89 2.03 5.41
C ASN A 239 11.13 3.42 6.03
N GLN A 240 11.56 4.40 5.23
CA GLN A 240 11.71 5.79 5.70
C GLN A 240 10.37 6.39 6.11
N HIS A 241 9.32 6.18 5.31
CA HIS A 241 7.97 6.66 5.62
C HIS A 241 7.39 6.01 6.89
N VAL A 242 7.63 4.72 7.09
CA VAL A 242 7.22 4.01 8.30
C VAL A 242 7.95 4.57 9.52
N GLN A 243 9.25 4.85 9.42
CA GLN A 243 10.01 5.46 10.52
C GLN A 243 9.51 6.88 10.86
N GLN A 244 9.23 7.69 9.84
CA GLN A 244 8.67 9.02 10.05
C GLN A 244 7.28 8.95 10.69
N SER A 245 6.42 8.05 10.18
CA SER A 245 5.08 7.82 10.74
C SER A 245 5.15 7.39 12.20
N SER A 246 6.10 6.52 12.56
CA SER A 246 6.32 6.09 13.94
C SER A 246 6.66 7.28 14.87
N ASN A 247 7.44 8.25 14.39
CA ASN A 247 7.77 9.43 15.17
C ASN A 247 6.55 10.35 15.36
N GLU A 248 5.77 10.57 14.30
CA GLU A 248 4.54 11.38 14.36
C GLU A 248 3.50 10.76 15.29
N ILE A 249 3.32 9.43 15.23
CA ILE A 249 2.46 8.66 16.13
C ILE A 249 2.92 8.84 17.58
N GLY A 250 4.22 8.83 17.84
CA GLY A 250 4.78 9.13 19.17
C GLY A 250 4.39 10.52 19.68
N SER A 251 4.50 11.54 18.82
CA SER A 251 4.09 12.92 19.15
C SER A 251 2.58 13.03 19.41
N ILE A 252 1.74 12.37 18.61
CA ILE A 252 0.29 12.34 18.80
C ILE A 252 -0.07 11.66 20.13
N SER A 253 0.61 10.56 20.47
CA SER A 253 0.39 9.85 21.73
C SER A 253 0.72 10.75 22.92
N ALA A 254 1.86 11.43 22.90
CA ALA A 254 2.27 12.36 23.96
C ALA A 254 1.28 13.53 24.09
N ALA A 255 0.85 14.13 22.98
CA ALA A 255 -0.14 15.21 22.99
C ALA A 255 -1.50 14.75 23.53
N SER A 256 -1.92 13.53 23.22
CA SER A 256 -3.18 12.96 23.74
C SER A 256 -3.13 12.76 25.25
N GLU A 257 -1.98 12.35 25.77
CA GLU A 257 -1.73 12.18 27.20
C GLU A 257 -1.73 13.52 27.93
N GLU A 258 -1.08 14.56 27.35
CA GLU A 258 -1.11 15.93 27.86
C GLU A 258 -2.52 16.52 27.87
N ILE A 259 -3.32 16.28 26.81
CA ILE A 259 -4.73 16.66 26.77
C ILE A 259 -5.51 15.96 27.89
N ALA A 260 -5.28 14.67 28.13
CA ALA A 260 -5.97 13.93 29.19
C ALA A 260 -5.67 14.51 30.59
N VAL A 261 -4.42 14.89 30.85
CA VAL A 261 -4.02 15.58 32.09
C VAL A 261 -4.70 16.96 32.20
N THR A 262 -4.69 17.74 31.12
CA THR A 262 -5.29 19.09 31.09
C THR A 262 -6.80 19.04 31.32
N LEU A 263 -7.48 18.02 30.78
CA LEU A 263 -8.92 17.81 30.99
C LEU A 263 -9.26 17.41 32.42
N GLN A 264 -8.37 16.66 33.08
CA GLN A 264 -8.51 16.33 34.49
C GLN A 264 -8.40 17.60 35.36
N ASP A 265 -7.39 18.45 35.12
CA ASP A 265 -7.26 19.75 35.80
C ASP A 265 -8.46 20.66 35.52
N SER A 266 -8.94 20.70 34.28
CA SER A 266 -10.15 21.45 33.91
C SER A 266 -11.38 20.99 34.68
N SER A 267 -11.58 19.66 34.82
CA SER A 267 -12.70 19.12 35.60
C SER A 267 -12.62 19.49 37.08
N GLU A 268 -11.42 19.48 37.67
CA GLU A 268 -11.20 19.85 39.07
C GLU A 268 -11.46 21.35 39.29
N ARG A 269 -10.96 22.20 38.39
CA ARG A 269 -11.21 23.65 38.40
C ARG A 269 -12.68 23.99 38.25
N THR A 270 -13.39 23.33 37.34
CA THR A 270 -14.84 23.55 37.15
C THR A 270 -15.63 23.15 38.39
N ASN A 271 -15.27 22.03 39.05
CA ASN A 271 -15.92 21.62 40.29
C ASN A 271 -15.66 22.62 41.43
N SER A 272 -14.42 23.11 41.55
CA SER A 272 -14.06 24.16 42.50
C SER A 272 -14.84 25.47 42.25
N ALA A 273 -14.91 25.91 41.00
CA ALA A 273 -15.69 27.09 40.61
C ALA A 273 -17.18 26.91 40.93
N ASN A 274 -17.75 25.73 40.69
CA ASN A 274 -19.14 25.44 41.05
C ASN A 274 -19.40 25.54 42.56
N ASN A 275 -18.46 25.07 43.40
CA ASN A 275 -18.55 25.22 44.86
C ASN A 275 -18.52 26.70 45.28
N ILE A 276 -17.60 27.50 44.72
CA ILE A 276 -17.53 28.95 44.97
C ILE A 276 -18.84 29.64 44.56
N THR A 277 -19.43 29.20 43.44
CA THR A 277 -20.70 29.77 42.94
C THR A 277 -21.87 29.44 43.87
N GLN A 278 -21.90 28.23 44.45
CA GLN A 278 -22.89 27.86 45.48
C GLN A 278 -22.73 28.68 46.76
N GLU A 279 -21.51 28.86 47.24
CA GLU A 279 -21.21 29.68 48.42
C GLU A 279 -21.58 31.16 48.21
N ALA A 280 -21.27 31.70 47.01
CA ALA A 280 -21.65 33.05 46.63
C ALA A 280 -23.18 33.21 46.57
N ARG A 281 -23.91 32.20 46.07
CA ARG A 281 -25.38 32.19 46.05
C ARG A 281 -25.94 32.25 47.47
N GLN A 282 -25.43 31.42 48.38
CA GLN A 282 -25.84 31.42 49.78
C GLN A 282 -25.58 32.80 50.42
N THR A 283 -24.36 33.31 50.32
CA THR A 283 -23.97 34.61 50.90
C THR A 283 -24.80 35.77 50.35
N THR A 284 -25.12 35.75 49.05
CA THR A 284 -25.99 36.75 48.42
C THR A 284 -27.43 36.65 48.94
N GLY A 285 -27.94 35.43 49.15
CA GLY A 285 -29.24 35.19 49.76
C GLY A 285 -29.33 35.73 51.19
N GLU A 286 -28.32 35.47 52.02
CA GLU A 286 -28.20 35.99 53.39
C GLU A 286 -28.09 37.53 53.41
N SER A 287 -27.33 38.11 52.48
CA SER A 287 -27.20 39.56 52.32
C SER A 287 -28.53 40.21 51.93
N ARG A 288 -29.27 39.59 50.99
CA ARG A 288 -30.61 40.06 50.61
C ARG A 288 -31.59 40.02 51.78
N ALA A 289 -31.58 38.95 52.57
CA ALA A 289 -32.41 38.85 53.77
C ALA A 289 -32.07 39.93 54.81
N SER A 290 -30.78 40.24 54.97
CA SER A 290 -30.30 41.30 55.88
C SER A 290 -30.75 42.70 55.42
N VAL A 291 -30.69 42.99 54.12
CA VAL A 291 -31.18 44.25 53.53
C VAL A 291 -32.70 44.39 53.74
N GLU A 292 -33.47 43.32 53.52
CA GLU A 292 -34.92 43.33 53.75
C GLU A 292 -35.26 43.57 55.24
N SER A 293 -34.50 42.95 56.15
CA SER A 293 -34.64 43.20 57.59
C SER A 293 -34.31 44.65 57.98
N ALA A 294 -33.25 45.23 57.38
CA ALA A 294 -32.90 46.63 57.59
C ALA A 294 -34.01 47.57 57.11
N LYS A 295 -34.55 47.32 55.91
CA LYS A 295 -35.70 48.05 55.36
C LYS A 295 -36.91 48.02 56.30
N ASN A 296 -37.27 46.86 56.83
CA ASN A 296 -38.37 46.73 57.80
C ASN A 296 -38.12 47.51 59.10
N THR A 297 -36.87 47.53 59.57
CA THR A 297 -36.46 48.29 60.75
C THR A 297 -36.56 49.80 60.50
N ILE A 298 -36.12 50.26 59.33
CA ILE A 298 -36.18 51.66 58.90
C ILE A 298 -37.65 52.12 58.76
N ASN A 299 -38.53 51.29 58.18
CA ASN A 299 -39.96 51.58 58.12
C ASN A 299 -40.58 51.70 59.52
N SER A 300 -40.21 50.80 60.44
CA SER A 300 -40.66 50.88 61.84
C SER A 300 -40.15 52.15 62.55
N LEU A 301 -38.94 52.61 62.21
CA LEU A 301 -38.39 53.88 62.70
C LEU A 301 -39.18 55.08 62.17
N ARG A 302 -39.57 55.06 60.89
CA ARG A 302 -40.45 56.07 60.28
C ARG A 302 -41.74 56.23 61.07
N ASP A 303 -42.40 55.12 61.38
CA ASP A 303 -43.67 55.12 62.13
C ASP A 303 -43.49 55.68 63.55
N ARG A 304 -42.38 55.34 64.21
CA ARG A 304 -42.04 55.89 65.53
C ARG A 304 -41.76 57.39 65.49
N LEU A 305 -41.05 57.89 64.48
CA LEU A 305 -40.79 59.32 64.30
C LEU A 305 -42.09 60.08 64.06
N ASN A 306 -42.97 59.59 63.19
CA ASN A 306 -44.29 60.17 62.95
C ASN A 306 -45.13 60.24 64.24
N ASN A 307 -45.17 59.16 65.03
CA ASN A 307 -45.87 59.16 66.31
C ASN A 307 -45.27 60.15 67.32
N THR A 308 -43.94 60.29 67.34
CA THR A 308 -43.27 61.25 68.23
C THR A 308 -43.54 62.69 67.80
N ALA A 309 -43.57 62.96 66.50
CA ALA A 309 -43.95 64.26 65.96
C ALA A 309 -45.38 64.64 66.36
N ASN A 310 -46.33 63.70 66.27
CA ASN A 310 -47.71 63.90 66.74
C ASN A 310 -47.79 64.18 68.25
N THR A 311 -47.02 63.45 69.07
CA THR A 311 -46.98 63.65 70.52
C THR A 311 -46.43 65.02 70.89
N ASN A 312 -45.40 65.48 70.19
CA ASN A 312 -44.86 66.83 70.36
C ASN A 312 -45.84 67.92 69.92
N GLN A 313 -46.58 67.69 68.84
CA GLN A 313 -47.62 68.62 68.41
C GLN A 313 -48.69 68.79 69.51
N GLU A 314 -49.13 67.69 70.12
CA GLU A 314 -50.07 67.73 71.25
C GLU A 314 -49.47 68.46 72.48
N LEU A 315 -48.19 68.25 72.78
CA LEU A 315 -47.50 68.96 73.86
C LEU A 315 -47.46 70.47 73.59
N ASN A 316 -47.22 70.88 72.35
CA ASN A 316 -47.20 72.29 71.95
C ASN A 316 -48.58 72.95 72.16
N GLU A 317 -49.67 72.26 71.80
CA GLU A 317 -51.05 72.70 72.04
C GLU A 317 -51.38 72.82 73.54
N ARG A 318 -50.94 71.85 74.35
CA ARG A 318 -51.08 71.89 75.81
C ARG A 318 -50.30 73.05 76.42
N CYS A 319 -49.06 73.30 75.97
CA CYS A 319 -48.26 74.44 76.45
C CYS A 319 -48.92 75.77 76.09
N SER A 320 -49.46 75.91 74.87
CA SER A 320 -50.22 77.11 74.46
C SER A 320 -51.43 77.35 75.37
N SER A 321 -52.15 76.29 75.75
CA SER A 321 -53.29 76.38 76.67
C SER A 321 -52.86 76.81 78.07
N ILE A 322 -51.70 76.35 78.56
CA ILE A 322 -51.14 76.78 79.85
C ILE A 322 -50.75 78.27 79.77
N SER A 323 -50.06 78.71 78.71
CA SER A 323 -49.69 80.12 78.55
C SER A 323 -50.93 81.04 78.54
N GLU A 324 -52.05 80.62 77.94
CA GLU A 324 -53.32 81.34 78.00
C GLU A 324 -53.89 81.41 79.43
N ALA A 325 -53.88 80.28 80.15
CA ALA A 325 -54.30 80.23 81.55
C ALA A 325 -53.43 81.12 82.44
N MET A 326 -52.11 81.14 82.23
CA MET A 326 -51.19 82.00 82.98
C MET A 326 -51.45 83.48 82.72
N ARG A 327 -51.73 83.90 81.47
CA ARG A 327 -52.14 85.28 81.17
C ARG A 327 -53.40 85.68 81.95
N SER A 328 -54.36 84.77 82.07
CA SER A 328 -55.56 85.00 82.89
C SER A 328 -55.22 85.14 84.38
N ILE A 329 -54.30 84.31 84.91
CA ILE A 329 -53.87 84.38 86.32
C ILE A 329 -53.11 85.68 86.58
N THR A 330 -52.18 86.09 85.72
CA THR A 330 -51.47 87.37 85.79
C THR A 330 -52.46 88.54 85.81
N ALA A 331 -53.51 88.51 84.97
CA ALA A 331 -54.55 89.52 84.95
C ALA A 331 -55.37 89.57 86.26
N VAL A 332 -55.75 88.40 86.81
CA VAL A 332 -56.44 88.32 88.11
C VAL A 332 -55.55 88.77 89.26
N ALA A 333 -54.27 88.41 89.25
CA ALA A 333 -53.28 88.83 90.24
C ALA A 333 -53.07 90.35 90.22
N GLU A 334 -52.98 90.97 89.03
CA GLU A 334 -52.90 92.43 88.88
C GLU A 334 -54.17 93.12 89.40
N GLN A 335 -55.34 92.59 89.07
CA GLN A 335 -56.62 93.09 89.57
C GLN A 335 -56.72 92.95 91.10
N THR A 336 -56.25 91.84 91.66
CA THR A 336 -56.24 91.58 93.11
C THR A 336 -55.25 92.50 93.82
N ASN A 337 -54.08 92.76 93.23
CA ASN A 337 -53.09 93.72 93.71
C ASN A 337 -53.67 95.15 93.75
N LEU A 338 -54.41 95.56 92.71
CA LEU A 338 -55.12 96.84 92.66
C LEU A 338 -56.23 96.94 93.70
N LEU A 339 -57.03 95.88 93.88
CA LEU A 339 -58.07 95.82 94.91
C LEU A 339 -57.48 95.90 96.32
N ALA A 340 -56.40 95.16 96.57
CA ALA A 340 -55.68 95.17 97.84
C ALA A 340 -55.03 96.53 98.13
N LEU A 341 -54.46 97.19 97.11
CA LEU A 341 -53.93 98.54 97.23
C LEU A 341 -55.04 99.54 97.60
N ASN A 342 -56.19 99.49 96.93
CA ASN A 342 -57.34 100.32 97.26
C ASN A 342 -57.84 100.07 98.69
N ALA A 343 -57.88 98.80 99.13
CA ALA A 343 -58.25 98.42 100.49
C ALA A 343 -57.24 98.91 101.54
N ALA A 344 -55.93 98.87 101.24
CA ALA A 344 -54.87 99.39 102.10
C ALA A 344 -54.97 100.92 102.25
N ILE A 345 -55.24 101.65 101.15
CA ILE A 345 -55.48 103.09 101.15
C ILE A 345 -56.68 103.44 102.04
N GLU A 346 -57.81 102.75 101.87
CA GLU A 346 -59.02 103.04 102.65
C GLU A 346 -58.88 102.64 104.13
N SER A 347 -58.11 101.58 104.42
CA SER A 347 -57.75 101.18 105.79
C SER A 347 -56.86 102.22 106.49
N ALA A 348 -55.90 102.81 105.76
CA ALA A 348 -55.09 103.93 106.26
C ALA A 348 -55.93 105.19 106.53
N ARG A 349 -56.99 105.41 105.72
CA ARG A 349 -57.94 106.52 105.86
C ARG A 349 -58.84 106.41 107.10
N ALA A 350 -59.11 105.18 107.57
CA ALA A 350 -59.91 104.90 108.76
C ALA A 350 -59.15 104.99 110.11
N GLY A 351 -57.84 105.29 110.10
CA GLY A 351 -57.04 105.50 111.31
C GLY A 351 -56.94 104.25 112.21
N GLU A 352 -57.06 104.42 113.53
CA GLU A 352 -56.91 103.32 114.52
C GLU A 352 -57.93 102.17 114.33
N HIS A 353 -59.12 102.45 113.78
CA HIS A 353 -60.14 101.42 113.51
C HIS A 353 -59.81 100.53 112.29
N GLY A 354 -58.90 100.98 111.40
CA GLY A 354 -58.53 100.28 110.17
C GLY A 354 -57.28 99.39 110.26
N ARG A 355 -56.56 99.39 111.39
CA ARG A 355 -55.27 98.68 111.53
C ARG A 355 -55.33 97.18 111.21
N GLY A 356 -56.38 96.48 111.65
CA GLY A 356 -56.54 95.05 111.36
C GLY A 356 -56.77 94.77 109.86
N PHE A 357 -57.56 95.64 109.19
CA PHE A 357 -57.81 95.53 107.76
C PHE A 357 -56.61 95.93 106.90
N ALA A 358 -55.81 96.90 107.34
CA ALA A 358 -54.57 97.28 106.66
C ALA A 358 -53.57 96.11 106.56
N VAL A 359 -53.40 95.34 107.65
CA VAL A 359 -52.52 94.16 107.65
C VAL A 359 -53.02 93.09 106.68
N VAL A 360 -54.32 92.82 106.66
CA VAL A 360 -54.92 91.85 105.71
C VAL A 360 -54.77 92.34 104.27
N ALA A 361 -54.96 93.64 104.00
CA ALA A 361 -54.81 94.21 102.67
C ALA A 361 -53.36 94.12 102.17
N ASP A 362 -52.36 94.40 103.01
CA ASP A 362 -50.93 94.23 102.63
C ASP A 362 -50.55 92.75 102.43
N GLU A 363 -51.12 91.83 103.21
CA GLU A 363 -50.91 90.38 103.02
C GLU A 363 -51.52 89.91 101.68
N VAL A 364 -52.76 90.33 101.36
CA VAL A 364 -53.40 90.03 100.07
C VAL A 364 -52.61 90.66 98.92
N ARG A 365 -52.09 91.88 99.08
CA ARG A 365 -51.23 92.54 98.08
C ARG A 365 -49.95 91.74 97.83
N THR A 366 -49.33 91.26 98.90
CA THR A 366 -48.12 90.42 98.83
C THR A 366 -48.40 89.08 98.16
N LEU A 367 -49.53 88.43 98.47
CA LEU A 367 -49.98 87.22 97.79
C LEU A 367 -50.26 87.45 96.30
N ALA A 368 -50.87 88.58 95.95
CA ALA A 368 -51.15 88.94 94.56
C ALA A 368 -49.87 89.17 93.76
N ILE A 369 -48.88 89.89 94.32
CA ILE A 369 -47.55 90.07 93.70
C ILE A 369 -46.85 88.72 93.52
N ARG A 370 -46.81 87.87 94.56
CA ARG A 370 -46.20 86.53 94.47
C ARG A 370 -46.92 85.62 93.47
N SER A 371 -48.24 85.74 93.34
CA SER A 371 -49.03 84.98 92.36
C SER A 371 -48.72 85.44 90.93
N LYS A 372 -48.52 86.74 90.72
CA LYS A 372 -48.09 87.31 89.44
C LYS A 372 -46.67 86.84 89.07
N GLU A 373 -45.73 86.96 90.00
CA GLU A 373 -44.34 86.50 89.80
C GLU A 373 -44.29 85.01 89.44
N SER A 374 -45.03 84.17 90.18
CA SER A 374 -45.15 82.73 89.88
C SER A 374 -45.79 82.49 88.50
N ALA A 375 -46.75 83.33 88.11
CA ALA A 375 -47.41 83.22 86.82
C ALA A 375 -46.50 83.59 85.64
N ASP A 376 -45.68 84.62 85.81
CA ASP A 376 -44.68 85.05 84.83
C ASP A 376 -43.54 84.02 84.72
N GLU A 377 -43.13 83.39 85.83
CA GLU A 377 -42.17 82.27 85.82
C GLU A 377 -42.71 81.06 85.04
N ILE A 378 -43.95 80.64 85.30
CA ILE A 378 -44.57 79.52 84.55
C ILE A 378 -44.71 79.89 83.06
N THR A 379 -45.07 81.14 82.75
CA THR A 379 -45.15 81.62 81.35
C THR A 379 -43.80 81.46 80.66
N THR A 380 -42.71 81.90 81.30
CA THR A 380 -41.34 81.76 80.78
C THR A 380 -40.98 80.29 80.54
N ILE A 381 -41.31 79.40 81.48
CA ILE A 381 -41.10 77.95 81.34
C ILE A 381 -41.90 77.39 80.15
N THR A 382 -43.16 77.80 79.98
CA THR A 382 -44.00 77.33 78.86
C THR A 382 -43.50 77.83 77.50
N GLU A 383 -42.99 79.06 77.41
CA GLU A 383 -42.40 79.59 76.18
C GLU A 383 -41.12 78.82 75.81
N GLN A 384 -40.29 78.47 76.80
CA GLN A 384 -39.12 77.63 76.59
C GLN A 384 -39.52 76.20 76.15
N LEU A 385 -40.60 75.63 76.70
CA LEU A 385 -41.14 74.34 76.28
C LEU A 385 -41.67 74.38 74.84
N VAL A 386 -42.43 75.42 74.46
CA VAL A 386 -42.91 75.62 73.08
C VAL A 386 -41.74 75.68 72.10
N SER A 387 -40.73 76.51 72.40
CA SER A 387 -39.51 76.63 71.58
C SER A 387 -38.76 75.29 71.44
N SER A 388 -38.59 74.56 72.56
CA SER A 388 -37.93 73.25 72.57
C SER A 388 -38.71 72.20 71.78
N THR A 389 -40.04 72.25 71.85
CA THR A 389 -40.95 71.35 71.12
C THR A 389 -40.91 71.62 69.62
N ALA A 390 -40.92 72.89 69.20
CA ALA A 390 -40.80 73.28 67.80
C ALA A 390 -39.45 72.87 67.19
N SER A 391 -38.35 73.04 67.95
CA SER A 391 -37.02 72.53 67.56
C SER A 391 -37.02 71.01 67.41
N SER A 392 -37.66 70.30 68.33
CA SER A 392 -37.77 68.83 68.29
C SER A 392 -38.58 68.35 67.08
N VAL A 393 -39.69 69.01 66.73
CA VAL A 393 -40.46 68.71 65.51
C VAL A 393 -39.62 68.93 64.24
N THR A 394 -38.85 70.02 64.20
CA THR A 394 -37.95 70.30 63.07
C THR A 394 -36.90 69.19 62.88
N GLN A 395 -36.28 68.74 63.98
CA GLN A 395 -35.32 67.63 63.95
C GLN A 395 -35.99 66.31 63.53
N MET A 396 -37.23 66.05 63.97
CA MET A 396 -37.99 64.87 63.55
C MET A 396 -38.28 64.86 62.06
N ASN A 397 -38.65 66.00 61.47
CA ASN A 397 -38.86 66.10 60.02
C ASN A 397 -37.57 65.82 59.24
N GLN A 398 -36.42 66.34 59.70
CA GLN A 398 -35.12 66.01 59.11
C GLN A 398 -34.79 64.51 59.23
N CYS A 399 -35.12 63.88 60.37
CA CYS A 399 -34.96 62.44 60.51
C CYS A 399 -35.88 61.65 59.57
N ILE A 400 -37.09 62.12 59.29
CA ILE A 400 -38.00 61.49 58.33
C ILE A 400 -37.42 61.54 56.91
N GLU A 401 -36.84 62.67 56.49
CA GLU A 401 -36.15 62.78 55.20
C GLU A 401 -34.98 61.79 55.08
N LEU A 402 -34.13 61.70 56.12
CA LEU A 402 -33.02 60.72 56.16
C LEU A 402 -33.51 59.26 56.13
N VAL A 403 -34.67 58.99 56.75
CA VAL A 403 -35.31 57.67 56.71
C VAL A 403 -35.81 57.34 55.31
N ASP A 404 -36.41 58.29 54.60
CA ASP A 404 -36.83 58.12 53.20
C ASP A 404 -35.64 57.83 52.27
N GLU A 405 -34.53 58.54 52.44
CA GLU A 405 -33.27 58.25 51.74
C GLU A 405 -32.76 56.84 52.04
N ALA A 406 -32.80 56.42 53.31
CA ALA A 406 -32.36 55.09 53.73
C ALA A 406 -33.24 53.96 53.17
N VAL A 407 -34.56 54.17 53.03
CA VAL A 407 -35.46 53.21 52.36
C VAL A 407 -35.10 53.09 50.88
N SER A 408 -34.93 54.21 50.18
CA SER A 408 -34.56 54.23 48.76
C SER A 408 -33.22 53.54 48.50
N ALA A 409 -32.24 53.77 49.37
CA ALA A 409 -30.94 53.09 49.33
C ALA A 409 -31.08 51.57 49.57
N SER A 410 -31.94 51.16 50.50
CA SER A 410 -32.21 49.75 50.78
C SER A 410 -32.89 49.03 49.60
N ASP A 411 -33.84 49.69 48.94
CA ASP A 411 -34.49 49.16 47.73
C ASP A 411 -33.49 48.99 46.58
N SER A 412 -32.60 49.97 46.39
CA SER A 412 -31.53 49.90 45.40
C SER A 412 -30.57 48.74 45.70
N ALA A 413 -30.17 48.56 46.97
CA ALA A 413 -29.33 47.46 47.40
C ALA A 413 -30.01 46.09 47.17
N ALA A 414 -31.32 45.96 47.46
CA ALA A 414 -32.07 44.74 47.21
C ALA A 414 -32.12 44.38 45.71
N SER A 415 -32.31 45.38 44.84
CA SER A 415 -32.26 45.21 43.38
C SER A 415 -30.87 44.77 42.90
N PHE A 416 -29.79 45.34 43.44
CA PHE A 416 -28.43 44.88 43.12
C PHE A 416 -28.19 43.44 43.55
N MET A 417 -28.64 43.04 44.74
CA MET A 417 -28.52 41.65 45.20
C MET A 417 -29.27 40.67 44.28
N HIS A 418 -30.45 41.04 43.78
CA HIS A 418 -31.19 40.22 42.82
C HIS A 418 -30.44 40.05 41.49
N ASN A 419 -29.82 41.13 40.99
CA ASN A 419 -28.99 41.06 39.78
C ASN A 419 -27.73 40.21 39.99
N ILE A 420 -27.11 40.27 41.17
CA ILE A 420 -25.96 39.43 41.53
C ILE A 420 -26.38 37.95 41.56
N GLU A 421 -27.51 37.62 42.17
CA GLU A 421 -28.05 36.26 42.21
C GLU A 421 -28.27 35.68 40.80
N ALA A 422 -28.85 36.47 39.88
CA ALA A 422 -29.04 36.06 38.49
C ALA A 422 -27.71 35.79 37.77
N ARG A 423 -26.68 36.61 38.01
CA ARG A 423 -25.33 36.40 37.44
C ARG A 423 -24.64 35.16 38.01
N ILE A 424 -24.81 34.90 39.31
CA ILE A 424 -24.30 33.68 39.96
C ILE A 424 -24.96 32.44 39.37
N GLN A 425 -26.27 32.47 39.14
CA GLN A 425 -26.97 31.34 38.48
C GLN A 425 -26.43 31.09 37.07
N SER A 426 -26.27 32.14 36.26
CA SER A 426 -25.68 32.00 34.91
C SER A 426 -24.24 31.47 34.96
N ALA A 427 -23.44 31.87 35.95
CA ALA A 427 -22.10 31.31 36.14
C ALA A 427 -22.14 29.80 36.48
N SER A 428 -23.10 29.37 37.31
CA SER A 428 -23.30 27.96 37.65
C SER A 428 -23.71 27.13 36.42
N ASP A 429 -24.63 27.65 35.61
CA ASP A 429 -25.07 26.99 34.37
C ASP A 429 -23.90 26.82 33.39
N ASN A 430 -23.06 27.85 33.23
CA ASN A 430 -21.85 27.77 32.41
C ASN A 430 -20.84 26.73 32.94
N MET A 431 -20.70 26.57 34.26
CA MET A 431 -19.83 25.53 34.83
C MET A 431 -20.33 24.12 34.49
N VAL A 432 -21.65 23.90 34.46
CA VAL A 432 -22.23 22.61 34.03
C VAL A 432 -21.89 22.32 32.56
N GLU A 433 -21.98 23.31 31.68
CA GLU A 433 -21.64 23.17 30.25
C GLU A 433 -20.14 22.90 30.04
N VAL A 434 -19.26 23.59 30.79
CA VAL A 434 -17.81 23.35 30.75
C VAL A 434 -17.49 21.94 31.24
N ALA A 435 -18.14 21.46 32.30
CA ALA A 435 -17.95 20.10 32.81
C ALA A 435 -18.38 19.03 31.78
N ALA A 436 -19.52 19.24 31.10
CA ALA A 436 -19.98 18.37 30.03
C ALA A 436 -18.97 18.34 28.86
N SER A 437 -18.52 19.52 28.41
CA SER A 437 -17.53 19.65 27.34
C SER A 437 -16.19 18.97 27.68
N ALA A 438 -15.71 19.12 28.92
CA ALA A 438 -14.49 18.45 29.38
C ALA A 438 -14.65 16.92 29.40
N SER A 439 -15.83 16.41 29.76
CA SER A 439 -16.13 14.98 29.72
C SER A 439 -16.12 14.43 28.29
N GLU A 440 -16.77 15.12 27.35
CA GLU A 440 -16.76 14.74 25.94
C GLU A 440 -15.35 14.77 25.33
N GLN A 441 -14.58 15.81 25.62
CA GLN A 441 -13.18 15.92 25.18
C GLN A 441 -12.31 14.79 25.77
N LYS A 442 -12.59 14.32 26.99
CA LYS A 442 -11.87 13.20 27.61
C LYS A 442 -12.13 11.90 26.86
N VAL A 443 -13.38 11.65 26.47
CA VAL A 443 -13.75 10.50 25.62
C VAL A 443 -13.09 10.61 24.25
N ALA A 444 -13.10 11.79 23.63
CA ALA A 444 -12.44 12.02 22.35
C ALA A 444 -10.92 11.77 22.42
N SER A 445 -10.24 12.27 23.46
CA SER A 445 -8.81 12.03 23.68
C SER A 445 -8.51 10.54 23.86
N SER A 446 -9.33 9.81 24.63
CA SER A 446 -9.20 8.36 24.79
C SER A 446 -9.34 7.61 23.45
N ASN A 447 -10.27 8.04 22.59
CA ASN A 447 -10.44 7.44 21.26
C ASN A 447 -9.24 7.74 20.35
N ILE A 448 -8.68 8.95 20.42
CA ILE A 448 -7.46 9.32 19.69
C ILE A 448 -6.29 8.45 20.15
N ALA A 449 -6.11 8.25 21.46
CA ALA A 449 -5.06 7.39 22.00
C ALA A 449 -5.20 5.94 21.51
N GLN A 450 -6.42 5.39 21.52
CA GLN A 450 -6.69 4.04 21.01
C GLN A 450 -6.45 3.94 19.49
N GLY A 451 -6.88 4.94 18.72
CA GLY A 451 -6.62 5.01 17.27
C GLY A 451 -5.13 5.07 16.97
N THR A 452 -4.39 5.87 17.72
CA THR A 452 -2.93 6.04 17.61
C THR A 452 -2.20 4.72 17.91
N ALA A 453 -2.61 3.98 18.94
CA ALA A 453 -2.06 2.65 19.23
C ALA A 453 -2.29 1.65 18.09
N LYS A 454 -3.47 1.70 17.44
CA LYS A 454 -3.77 0.84 16.28
C LYS A 454 -2.94 1.23 15.05
N ILE A 455 -2.75 2.51 14.80
CA ILE A 455 -1.88 2.99 13.70
C ILE A 455 -0.44 2.56 13.95
N HIS A 456 0.03 2.62 15.20
CA HIS A 456 1.36 2.12 15.58
C HIS A 456 1.54 0.62 15.28
N GLU A 457 0.53 -0.20 15.57
CA GLU A 457 0.55 -1.63 15.23
C GLU A 457 0.61 -1.84 13.70
N LEU A 458 -0.17 -1.09 12.93
CA LEU A 458 -0.15 -1.13 11.46
C LEU A 458 1.21 -0.72 10.90
N ALA A 459 1.82 0.35 11.42
CA ALA A 459 3.16 0.78 11.01
C ALA A 459 4.22 -0.31 11.25
N ASN A 460 4.14 -1.04 12.37
CA ASN A 460 5.01 -2.19 12.63
C ASN A 460 4.78 -3.35 11.63
N LEU A 461 3.53 -3.62 11.26
CA LEU A 461 3.21 -4.62 10.25
C LEU A 461 3.73 -4.21 8.86
N GLU A 462 3.61 -2.93 8.50
CA GLU A 462 4.17 -2.37 7.26
C GLU A 462 5.70 -2.50 7.23
N SER A 463 6.39 -2.17 8.32
CA SER A 463 7.85 -2.38 8.45
C SER A 463 8.24 -3.83 8.19
N LYS A 464 7.53 -4.78 8.81
CA LYS A 464 7.78 -6.22 8.61
C LYS A 464 7.53 -6.64 7.16
N THR A 465 6.49 -6.10 6.54
CA THR A 465 6.16 -6.39 5.13
C THR A 465 7.23 -5.83 4.20
N ALA A 466 7.72 -4.63 4.46
CA ALA A 466 8.83 -4.02 3.73
C ALA A 466 10.09 -4.90 3.81
N GLN A 467 10.47 -5.37 5.00
CA GLN A 467 11.61 -6.29 5.16
C GLN A 467 11.45 -7.59 4.34
N GLN A 468 10.24 -8.15 4.30
CA GLN A 468 9.95 -9.34 3.49
C GLN A 468 10.06 -9.05 1.98
N LEU A 469 9.60 -7.88 1.55
CA LEU A 469 9.66 -7.45 0.15
C LEU A 469 11.11 -7.22 -0.30
N GLU A 470 11.95 -6.65 0.55
CA GLU A 470 13.38 -6.48 0.30
C GLU A 470 14.09 -7.83 0.12
N ALA A 471 13.82 -8.79 1.01
CA ALA A 471 14.37 -10.13 0.90
C ALA A 471 13.94 -10.84 -0.39
N LYS A 472 12.66 -10.73 -0.75
CA LYS A 472 12.11 -11.33 -1.98
C LYS A 472 12.63 -10.67 -3.26
N SER A 473 12.81 -9.35 -3.25
CA SER A 473 13.48 -8.66 -4.35
C SER A 473 14.93 -9.12 -4.50
N THR A 474 15.67 -9.27 -3.40
CA THR A 474 17.04 -9.79 -3.45
C THR A 474 17.10 -11.20 -4.05
N GLU A 475 16.15 -12.07 -3.68
CA GLU A 475 16.02 -13.41 -4.25
C GLU A 475 15.72 -13.39 -5.76
N LEU A 476 14.81 -12.53 -6.21
CA LEU A 476 14.49 -12.33 -7.63
C LEU A 476 15.71 -11.84 -8.42
N ALA A 477 16.44 -10.85 -7.91
CA ALA A 477 17.66 -10.36 -8.55
C ALA A 477 18.70 -11.47 -8.74
N GLN A 478 18.88 -12.33 -7.73
CA GLN A 478 19.77 -13.51 -7.82
C GLN A 478 19.26 -14.56 -8.81
N MET A 479 17.94 -14.77 -8.92
CA MET A 479 17.36 -15.65 -9.94
C MET A 479 17.61 -15.12 -11.35
N CYS A 480 17.42 -13.82 -11.58
CA CYS A 480 17.72 -13.18 -12.86
C CYS A 480 19.19 -13.30 -13.25
N GLN A 481 20.10 -13.09 -12.30
CA GLN A 481 21.54 -13.24 -12.55
C GLN A 481 21.90 -14.67 -12.98
N ARG A 482 21.33 -15.69 -12.32
CA ARG A 482 21.52 -17.10 -12.71
C ARG A 482 20.91 -17.42 -14.07
N MET A 483 19.75 -16.85 -14.38
CA MET A 483 19.11 -17.00 -15.69
C MET A 483 19.96 -16.37 -16.79
N LEU A 484 20.45 -15.15 -16.59
CA LEU A 484 21.36 -14.45 -17.53
C LEU A 484 22.65 -15.24 -17.75
N GLN A 485 23.26 -15.79 -16.68
CA GLN A 485 24.44 -16.66 -16.81
C GLN A 485 24.14 -17.92 -17.66
N THR A 486 22.95 -18.49 -17.53
CA THR A 486 22.54 -19.66 -18.31
C THR A 486 22.31 -19.29 -19.78
N VAL A 487 21.66 -18.16 -20.03
CA VAL A 487 21.41 -17.61 -21.37
C VAL A 487 22.72 -17.23 -22.07
N GLN A 488 23.70 -16.70 -21.34
CA GLN A 488 25.04 -16.35 -21.85
C GLN A 488 25.83 -17.55 -22.38
N ARG A 489 25.47 -18.78 -22.01
CA ARG A 489 26.06 -19.99 -22.62
C ARG A 489 25.68 -20.13 -24.10
N PHE A 490 24.59 -19.53 -24.55
CA PHE A 490 24.20 -19.53 -25.95
C PHE A 490 24.82 -18.33 -26.65
N VAL A 491 25.65 -18.59 -27.66
CA VAL A 491 26.20 -17.54 -28.52
C VAL A 491 25.20 -17.31 -29.65
N VAL A 492 24.40 -16.26 -29.51
CA VAL A 492 23.28 -15.89 -30.39
C VAL A 492 23.67 -14.86 -31.39
#